data_AF-A0A2R5EHM4-F1
#
_entry.id   AF-A0A2R5EHM4-F1
#
_cell.length_a   1.000
_cell.length_b   1.000
_cell.length_c   1.000
_cell.angle_alpha   90.00
_cell.angle_beta   90.00
_cell.angle_gamma   90.00
#
_symmetry.space_group_name_H-M   'P 1'
#
loop_
_entity.id
_entity.type
_entity.pdbx_description
1 polymer ?
#
loop_
_entity_poly.entity_id
_entity_poly.type
_entity_poly.pdbx_seq_one_letter_code
_entity_poly.pdbx_strand_id
1 'polypeptide(L)'
;MSLSDSELLNAVKEKLGKRRDVELAELLRVSKSVVSEVRANRRKLPDYSRVVAFDLLGYEWAKMVLKYAFYDDLKVNGRES
;
A
#
# COMPACT_ATOMS: atom_id res chain seq x y z
N MET A 1 -14.68 0.90 13.41
CA MET A 1 -13.25 0.83 13.82
C MET A 1 -12.42 1.06 12.56
N SER A 2 -11.62 2.13 12.48
CA SER A 2 -10.69 2.30 11.36
C SER A 2 -9.43 1.47 11.63
N LEU A 3 -9.02 0.63 10.68
CA LEU A 3 -7.73 -0.07 10.75
C LEU A 3 -6.60 0.96 10.88
N SER A 4 -5.70 0.75 11.83
CA SER A 4 -4.42 1.47 11.83
C SER A 4 -3.59 1.04 10.62
N ASP A 5 -2.65 1.88 10.19
CA ASP A 5 -1.79 1.54 9.05
C ASP A 5 -0.96 0.28 9.32
N SER A 6 -0.55 0.03 10.57
CA SER A 6 0.18 -1.19 10.94
C SER A 6 -0.68 -2.44 10.79
N GLU A 7 -1.95 -2.38 11.20
CA GLU A 7 -2.91 -3.48 11.00
C GLU A 7 -3.23 -3.68 9.52
N LEU A 8 -3.36 -2.60 8.75
CA LEU A 8 -3.53 -2.67 7.30
C LEU A 8 -2.35 -3.40 6.63
N LEU A 9 -1.11 -3.07 7.00
CA LEU A 9 0.08 -3.77 6.51
C LEU A 9 0.07 -5.27 6.86
N ASN A 10 -0.40 -5.65 8.05
CA ASN A 10 -0.53 -7.05 8.44
C ASN A 10 -1.59 -7.77 7.60
N ALA A 11 -2.77 -7.17 7.43
CA ALA A 11 -3.84 -7.77 6.63
C ALA A 11 -3.41 -8.02 5.17
N VAL A 12 -2.72 -7.04 4.55
CA VAL A 12 -2.19 -7.22 3.18
C VAL A 12 -1.17 -8.36 3.15
N LYS A 13 -0.27 -8.39 4.12
CA LYS A 13 0.79 -9.42 4.20
C LYS A 13 0.21 -10.83 4.36
N GLU A 14 -0.80 -10.98 5.22
CA GLU A 14 -1.54 -12.22 5.42
C GLU A 14 -2.26 -12.67 4.15
N LYS A 15 -3.03 -11.77 3.52
CA LYS A 15 -3.78 -12.10 2.30
C LYS A 15 -2.87 -12.56 1.15
N LEU A 16 -1.69 -11.95 1.02
CA LEU A 16 -0.76 -12.25 -0.07
C LEU A 16 0.23 -13.37 0.26
N GLY A 17 0.14 -13.99 1.46
CA GLY A 17 1.05 -15.03 1.92
C GLY A 17 2.52 -14.57 2.00
N LYS A 18 2.77 -13.26 2.14
CA LYS A 18 4.12 -12.69 2.13
C LYS A 18 4.75 -12.78 3.51
N ARG A 19 6.05 -13.10 3.57
CA ARG A 19 6.77 -13.26 4.85
C ARG A 19 7.60 -12.04 5.21
N ARG A 20 8.05 -11.26 4.22
CA ARG A 20 9.03 -10.19 4.43
C ARG A 20 8.43 -8.82 4.14
N ASP A 21 8.80 -7.85 4.97
CA ASP A 21 8.34 -6.45 4.81
C ASP A 21 8.93 -5.76 3.58
N VAL A 22 10.04 -6.27 3.02
CA VAL A 22 10.59 -5.76 1.75
C VAL A 22 9.64 -6.03 0.58
N GLU A 23 9.04 -7.23 0.55
CA GLU A 23 8.07 -7.61 -0.49
C GLU A 23 6.80 -6.76 -0.38
N LEU A 24 6.40 -6.42 0.85
CA LEU A 24 5.28 -5.52 1.10
C LEU A 24 5.61 -4.08 0.67
N ALA A 25 6.82 -3.60 0.94
CA ALA A 25 7.26 -2.26 0.56
C ALA A 25 7.24 -2.06 -0.97
N GLU A 26 7.73 -3.06 -1.73
CA GLU A 26 7.72 -3.05 -3.19
C GLU A 26 6.31 -2.93 -3.76
N LEU A 27 5.36 -3.73 -3.26
CA LEU A 27 3.96 -3.69 -3.67
C LEU A 27 3.30 -2.34 -3.37
N LEU A 28 3.61 -1.77 -2.22
CA LEU A 28 3.05 -0.49 -1.77
C LEU A 28 3.80 0.72 -2.34
N ARG A 29 4.83 0.49 -3.16
CA ARG A 29 5.68 1.52 -3.79
C ARG A 29 6.32 2.47 -2.76
N VAL A 30 6.79 1.91 -1.65
CA VAL A 30 7.51 2.66 -0.60
C VAL A 30 8.85 1.99 -0.30
N SER A 31 9.75 2.71 0.36
CA SER A 31 10.96 2.09 0.88
C SER A 31 10.64 1.17 2.08
N LYS A 32 11.53 0.21 2.34
CA LYS A 32 11.45 -0.63 3.55
C LYS A 32 11.46 0.21 4.84
N SER A 33 12.17 1.34 4.86
CA SER A 33 12.23 2.23 6.03
C SER A 33 10.85 2.81 6.36
N VAL A 34 10.06 3.18 5.36
CA VAL A 34 8.67 3.64 5.57
C VAL A 34 7.83 2.55 6.22
N VAL A 35 7.91 1.30 5.74
CA VAL A 35 7.19 0.18 6.36
C VAL A 35 7.62 0.01 7.83
N SER A 36 8.92 0.08 8.12
CA SER A 36 9.41 0.00 9.51
C SER A 36 8.94 1.17 10.38
N GLU A 37 8.90 2.40 9.85
CA GLU A 37 8.40 3.58 10.56
C GLU A 37 6.90 3.51 10.84
N VAL A 38 6.10 3.02 9.89
CA VAL A 38 4.67 2.80 10.04
C VAL A 38 4.39 1.75 11.11
N ARG A 39 5.12 0.63 11.09
CA ARG A 39 5.01 -0.41 12.13
C ARG A 39 5.38 0.11 13.52
N ALA A 40 6.38 0.98 13.61
CA ALA A 40 6.77 1.65 14.84
C ALA A 40 5.83 2.80 15.23
N ASN A 41 4.73 3.03 14.49
CA ASN A 41 3.79 4.13 14.67
C ASN A 41 4.46 5.53 14.67
N ARG A 42 5.60 5.66 13.99
CA ARG A 42 6.36 6.92 13.86
C ARG A 42 5.93 7.73 12.64
N ARG A 43 5.21 7.10 11.71
CA ARG A 43 4.74 7.72 10.47
C ARG A 43 3.44 7.06 10.02
N LYS A 44 2.63 7.80 9.27
CA LYS A 44 1.49 7.25 8.52
C LYS A 44 1.93 6.72 7.16
N LEU A 45 1.21 5.72 6.67
CA LEU A 45 1.37 5.23 5.32
C LEU A 45 0.96 6.34 4.33
N PRO A 46 1.73 6.61 3.27
CA PRO A 46 1.34 7.57 2.23
C PRO A 46 -0.03 7.22 1.64
N ASP A 47 -0.83 8.21 1.28
CA ASP A 47 -2.22 7.98 0.86
C ASP A 47 -2.32 7.06 -0.35
N TYR A 48 -1.49 7.25 -1.37
CA TYR A 48 -1.40 6.34 -2.51
C TYR A 48 -1.17 4.89 -2.06
N SER A 49 -0.13 4.65 -1.25
CA SER A 49 0.22 3.33 -0.73
C SER A 49 -0.89 2.74 0.15
N ARG A 50 -1.62 3.56 0.90
CA ARG A 50 -2.78 3.13 1.67
C ARG A 50 -3.91 2.67 0.76
N VAL A 51 -4.19 3.37 -0.33
CA VAL A 51 -5.20 2.94 -1.31
C VAL A 51 -4.77 1.67 -2.04
N VAL A 52 -3.48 1.54 -2.42
CA VAL A 52 -2.94 0.30 -2.99
C VAL A 52 -3.12 -0.88 -2.02
N ALA A 53 -2.89 -0.68 -0.72
CA ALA A 53 -3.15 -1.72 0.28
C ALA A 53 -4.62 -2.17 0.29
N PHE A 54 -5.57 -1.24 0.20
CA PHE A 54 -7.00 -1.58 0.11
C PHE A 54 -7.36 -2.29 -1.21
N ASP A 55 -6.75 -1.90 -2.33
CA ASP A 55 -6.93 -2.60 -3.60
C ASP A 55 -6.43 -4.05 -3.54
N LEU A 56 -5.24 -4.27 -2.97
CA LEU A 56 -4.69 -5.62 -2.73
C LEU A 56 -5.61 -6.45 -1.82
N LEU A 57 -6.28 -5.82 -0.86
CA LEU A 57 -7.31 -6.45 -0.02
C LEU A 57 -8.64 -6.70 -0.73
N GLY A 58 -8.84 -6.20 -1.94
CA GLY A 58 -10.00 -6.47 -2.79
C GLY A 58 -11.16 -5.50 -2.58
N TYR A 59 -10.89 -4.31 -2.03
CA TYR A 59 -11.91 -3.28 -1.88
C TYR A 59 -12.15 -2.56 -3.20
N GLU A 60 -13.33 -2.72 -3.80
CA GLU A 60 -13.65 -2.17 -5.13
C GLU A 60 -13.53 -0.64 -5.21
N TRP A 61 -13.82 0.08 -4.12
CA TRP A 61 -13.67 1.54 -4.08
C TRP A 61 -12.21 1.97 -4.28
N ALA A 62 -11.24 1.15 -3.85
CA ALA A 62 -9.83 1.48 -3.96
C ALA A 62 -9.38 1.48 -5.43
N LYS A 63 -9.89 0.53 -6.24
CA LYS A 63 -9.67 0.52 -7.70
C LYS A 63 -10.14 1.81 -8.35
N MET A 64 -11.32 2.30 -7.96
CA MET A 64 -11.86 3.56 -8.47
C MET A 64 -10.95 4.74 -8.09
N VAL A 65 -10.54 4.81 -6.82
CA VAL A 65 -9.68 5.89 -6.34
C VAL A 65 -8.33 5.87 -7.06
N LEU A 66 -7.69 4.70 -7.22
CA LEU A 66 -6.45 4.59 -8.00
C LEU A 66 -6.64 5.06 -9.44
N LYS A 67 -7.74 4.65 -10.08
CA LYS A 67 -8.03 5.01 -11.46
C LYS A 67 -8.30 6.50 -11.68
N TYR A 68 -8.91 7.20 -10.72
CA TYR A 68 -9.39 8.57 -10.93
C TYR A 68 -8.65 9.65 -10.13
N ALA A 69 -8.21 9.36 -8.90
CA ALA A 69 -7.47 10.31 -8.07
C ALA A 69 -5.95 10.20 -8.23
N PHE A 70 -5.45 9.01 -8.58
CA PHE A 70 -4.01 8.74 -8.73
C PHE A 70 -3.63 8.33 -10.16
N TYR A 71 -4.45 8.70 -11.14
CA TYR A 71 -4.28 8.30 -12.54
C TYR A 71 -2.92 8.71 -13.13
N ASP A 72 -2.44 9.92 -12.81
CA ASP A 72 -1.17 10.42 -13.31
C ASP A 72 0.02 9.69 -12.66
N ASP A 73 -0.06 9.37 -11.37
CA ASP A 73 0.94 8.55 -10.68
C ASP A 73 1.03 7.13 -11.26
N LEU A 74 -0.10 6.57 -11.73
CA LEU A 74 -0.12 5.29 -12.43
C LEU A 74 0.51 5.38 -13.83
N LYS A 75 0.30 6.48 -14.57
CA LYS A 75 0.86 6.68 -15.92
C LYS A 75 2.37 6.85 -15.91
N VAL A 76 2.92 7.56 -14.93
CA VAL A 76 4.37 7.76 -14.78
C VAL A 76 5.08 6.42 -14.55
N ASN A 77 4.45 5.50 -13.80
CA ASN A 77 5.00 4.17 -13.50
C ASN A 77 4.72 3.11 -14.59
N GLY A 78 3.85 3.38 -15.56
CA GLY A 78 3.48 2.45 -16.63
C GLY A 78 4.31 2.58 -17.91
N ARG A 79 5.27 3.52 -17.97
CA ARG A 79 6.11 3.78 -19.16
C ARG A 79 7.47 3.09 -19.15
N GLU A 80 7.73 2.18 -18.22
CA GLU A 80 8.93 1.34 -18.22
C GLU A 80 8.54 -0.14 -18.11
N SER A 81 8.28 -0.77 -19.26
CA SER A 81 8.48 -2.19 -19.57
C SER A 81 8.31 -2.42 -21.07
#